data_AF-A0A949EIN9-F1
#
_entry.id   AF-A0A949EIN9-F1
#
_cell.length_a   1.000
_cell.length_b   1.000
_cell.length_c   1.000
_cell.angle_alpha   90.00
_cell.angle_beta   90.00
_cell.angle_gamma   90.00
#
_symmetry.space_group_name_H-M   'P 1'
#
loop_
_entity.id
_entity.type
_entity.pdbx_description
1 polymer ?
#
loop_
_entity_poly.entity_id
_entity_poly.type
_entity_poly.pdbx_seq_one_letter_code
_entity_poly.pdbx_strand_id
1 'polypeptide(L)' 'MRIPREISGLELAGLLKKYGYQITRQTGSHMRLTTLQQGEHHITIPAHQYLKIGTLSGILNAVADHLQMDKTDLMKELF' A
#
# COMPACT_ATOMS: atom_id res chain seq x y z
N MET A 1 11.51 -0.03 -12.57
CA MET A 1 11.32 1.35 -12.05
C MET A 1 12.04 1.51 -10.72
N ARG A 2 12.39 2.75 -10.31
CA ARG A 2 12.90 3.01 -8.96
C ARG A 2 11.73 3.26 -8.01
N ILE A 3 11.81 2.73 -6.79
CA ILE A 3 10.81 2.96 -5.74
C ILE A 3 10.87 4.45 -5.32
N PRO A 4 9.71 5.15 -5.22
CA PRO A 4 9.70 6.53 -4.74
C PRO A 4 10.21 6.59 -3.29
N ARG A 5 11.06 7.58 -3.01
CA ARG A 5 11.74 7.70 -1.70
C ARG A 5 11.01 8.59 -0.70
N GLU A 6 10.01 9.32 -1.16
CA GLU A 6 9.39 10.42 -0.41
C GLU A 6 7.86 10.28 -0.35
N ILE A 7 7.36 9.05 -0.26
CA ILE A 7 5.93 8.81 -0.08
C ILE A 7 5.59 8.57 1.39
N SER A 8 4.56 9.29 1.87
CA SER A 8 3.97 9.09 3.18
C SER A 8 3.04 7.88 3.22
N GLY A 9 2.76 7.39 4.43
CA GLY A 9 1.79 6.31 4.61
C GLY A 9 0.38 6.68 4.18
N LEU A 10 -0.01 7.94 4.38
CA LEU A 10 -1.34 8.42 4.00
C LEU A 10 -1.49 8.58 2.49
N GLU A 11 -0.46 9.05 1.80
CA GLU A 11 -0.45 9.10 0.33
C GLU A 11 -0.56 7.70 -0.26
N LEU A 12 0.25 6.74 0.23
CA LEU A 12 0.16 5.35 -0.23
C LEU A 12 -1.23 4.76 0.01
N ALA A 13 -1.81 4.99 1.21
CA ALA A 13 -3.17 4.57 1.52
C ALA A 13 -4.20 5.19 0.57
N GLY A 14 -4.01 6.46 0.17
CA GLY A 14 -4.84 7.14 -0.81
C GLY A 14 -4.77 6.52 -2.20
N LEU A 15 -3.56 6.22 -2.68
CA LEU A 15 -3.34 5.60 -3.99
C LEU A 15 -3.96 4.19 -4.07
N LEU A 16 -3.83 3.41 -2.98
CA LEU A 16 -4.38 2.05 -2.90
C LEU A 16 -5.91 1.99 -2.89
N LYS A 17 -6.60 3.12 -2.72
CA LYS A 17 -8.07 3.19 -2.92
C LYS A 17 -8.48 2.75 -4.33
N LYS A 18 -7.60 2.95 -5.33
CA LYS A 18 -7.81 2.47 -6.72
C LYS A 18 -8.09 0.96 -6.78
N TYR A 19 -7.51 0.19 -5.85
CA TYR A 19 -7.68 -1.26 -5.73
C TYR A 19 -8.64 -1.65 -4.58
N GLY A 20 -9.53 -0.73 -4.19
CA GLY A 20 -10.57 -0.98 -3.19
C GLY A 20 -10.09 -1.01 -1.74
N TYR A 21 -8.82 -0.70 -1.46
CA TYR A 21 -8.36 -0.62 -0.07
C TYR A 21 -8.95 0.59 0.64
N GLN A 22 -9.49 0.35 1.84
CA GLN A 22 -10.02 1.38 2.73
C GLN A 22 -9.39 1.25 4.10
N ILE A 23 -9.15 2.38 4.78
CA ILE A 23 -8.67 2.37 6.16
C ILE A 23 -9.81 1.87 7.05
N THR A 24 -9.64 0.70 7.66
CA THR A 24 -10.66 0.08 8.53
C THR A 24 -10.36 0.27 10.01
N ARG A 25 -9.09 0.51 10.36
CA ARG A 25 -8.67 0.78 11.74
C ARG A 25 -7.38 1.58 11.76
N GLN A 26 -7.21 2.41 12.79
CA GLN A 26 -5.92 3.01 13.12
C GLN A 26 -5.62 2.80 14.61
N THR A 27 -4.38 2.48 14.94
CA THR A 27 -3.91 2.38 16.32
C THR A 27 -2.51 2.98 16.41
N GLY A 28 -2.38 4.07 17.16
CA GLY A 28 -1.17 4.89 17.13
C GLY A 28 -0.82 5.32 15.71
N SER A 29 0.44 5.13 15.34
CA SER A 29 0.96 5.50 14.01
C SER A 29 0.78 4.41 12.94
N HIS A 30 -0.10 3.42 13.12
CA HIS A 30 -0.31 2.35 12.14
C HIS A 30 -1.77 2.26 11.71
N MET A 31 -1.99 2.23 10.39
CA MET A 31 -3.30 2.10 9.76
C MET A 31 -3.44 0.71 9.18
N ARG A 32 -4.55 0.04 9.49
CA ARG A 32 -5.00 -1.16 8.79
C ARG A 32 -5.84 -0.73 7.59
N LEU A 33 -5.47 -1.20 6.42
CA LEU A 33 -6.29 -1.09 5.23
C LEU A 33 -6.87 -2.47 4.88
N THR A 34 -8.07 -2.49 4.34
CA THR A 34 -8.76 -3.72 3.89
C THR A 34 -9.35 -3.49 2.50
N THR A 35 -9.20 -4.46 1.61
CA THR A 35 -9.96 -4.56 0.37
C THR A 35 -10.77 -5.85 0.39
N LEU A 36 -11.92 -5.83 -0.27
CA LEU A 36 -12.72 -7.03 -0.57
C LEU A 36 -12.64 -7.40 -2.06
N GLN A 37 -11.91 -6.60 -2.86
CA GLN A 37 -11.72 -6.87 -4.28
C GLN A 37 -10.77 -8.06 -4.45
N GLN A 38 -11.18 -9.02 -5.29
CA GLN A 38 -10.42 -10.26 -5.53
C GLN A 38 -10.17 -11.08 -4.24
N GLY A 39 -11.09 -10.96 -3.26
CA GLY A 39 -10.96 -11.59 -1.94
C GLY A 39 -10.66 -10.57 -0.84
N GLU A 40 -10.87 -10.99 0.42
CA GLU A 40 -10.53 -10.16 1.57
C GLU A 40 -9.02 -10.16 1.78
N HIS A 41 -8.43 -8.96 1.82
CA HIS A 41 -7.01 -8.80 2.12
C HIS A 41 -6.74 -7.57 2.96
N HIS A 42 -5.79 -7.71 3.89
CA HIS A 42 -5.43 -6.68 4.83
C HIS A 42 -3.94 -6.34 4.75
N ILE A 43 -3.64 -5.05 4.75
CA ILE A 43 -2.28 -4.54 4.88
C ILE A 43 -2.20 -3.54 6.03
N THR A 44 -1.01 -3.40 6.60
CA THR A 44 -0.75 -2.40 7.65
C THR A 44 0.28 -1.41 7.14
N ILE A 45 -0.05 -0.12 7.18
CA ILE A 45 0.79 0.97 6.70
C ILE A 45 1.09 1.93 7.87
N PRO A 46 2.37 2.22 8.18
CA PRO A 46 2.70 3.28 9.13
C PRO A 46 2.25 4.65 8.61
N ALA A 47 1.51 5.42 9.41
CA ALA A 47 1.09 6.80 9.11
C ALA A 47 2.24 7.80 9.35
N HIS A 48 3.41 7.54 8.78
CA HIS A 48 4.59 8.40 8.87
C HIS A 48 4.70 9.28 7.63
N GLN A 49 5.35 10.44 7.76
CA GLN A 49 5.57 11.39 6.65
C GLN A 49 6.37 10.76 5.51
N TYR A 50 7.30 9.84 5.82
CA TYR A 50 8.06 9.10 4.82
C TYR A 50 8.15 7.63 5.21
N LEU A 51 7.78 6.75 4.29
CA LEU A 51 7.99 5.32 4.44
C LEU A 51 9.43 4.95 4.09
N LYS A 52 10.06 4.13 4.93
CA LYS A 52 11.34 3.51 4.56
C LYS A 52 11.15 2.66 3.31
N ILE A 53 12.15 2.67 2.42
CA ILE A 53 12.12 1.93 1.14
C ILE A 53 11.78 0.45 1.34
N GLY A 54 12.36 -0.19 2.37
CA GLY A 54 12.06 -1.59 2.71
C GLY A 54 10.60 -1.82 3.08
N THR A 55 10.01 -0.93 3.89
CA THR A 55 8.61 -0.98 4.29
C THR A 55 7.68 -0.80 3.09
N LEU A 56 7.94 0.23 2.28
CA LEU A 56 7.18 0.48 1.06
C LEU A 56 7.26 -0.71 0.09
N SER A 57 8.48 -1.24 -0.12
CA SER A 57 8.71 -2.41 -0.97
C SER A 57 7.93 -3.64 -0.49
N GLY A 58 7.90 -3.90 0.81
CA GLY A 58 7.14 -5.01 1.40
C GLY A 58 5.63 -4.84 1.23
N ILE A 59 5.10 -3.63 1.43
CA ILE A 59 3.68 -3.33 1.21
C ILE A 59 3.32 -3.53 -0.26
N LEU A 60 4.11 -3.00 -1.19
CA LEU A 60 3.87 -3.15 -2.63
C LEU A 60 3.92 -4.62 -3.07
N ASN A 61 4.82 -5.42 -2.52
CA ASN A 61 4.86 -6.87 -2.81
C ASN A 61 3.57 -7.54 -2.35
N ALA A 62 3.14 -7.33 -1.10
CA ALA A 62 1.92 -7.95 -0.57
C ALA A 62 0.67 -7.55 -1.38
N VAL A 63 0.60 -6.29 -1.83
CA VAL A 63 -0.50 -5.83 -2.70
C VAL A 63 -0.42 -6.48 -4.08
N ALA A 64 0.76 -6.53 -4.70
CA ALA A 64 0.97 -7.14 -6.00
C ALA A 64 0.63 -8.64 -6.00
N ASP A 65 1.06 -9.35 -4.95
CA ASP A 65 0.76 -10.76 -4.73
C ASP A 65 -0.76 -10.99 -4.59
N HIS A 66 -1.47 -10.15 -3.82
CA HIS A 66 -2.93 -10.25 -3.70
C HIS A 66 -3.65 -10.01 -5.05
N LEU A 67 -3.22 -8.99 -5.80
CA LEU A 67 -3.81 -8.64 -7.08
C LEU A 67 -3.38 -9.56 -8.24
N GLN A 68 -2.48 -10.52 -7.98
CA GLN A 68 -1.87 -11.38 -9.00
C GLN A 68 -1.26 -10.58 -10.16
N MET A 69 -0.54 -9.51 -9.81
CA MET A 69 0.03 -8.52 -10.73
C MET A 69 1.54 -8.41 -10.53
N ASP A 70 2.30 -8.08 -11.58
CA ASP A 70 3.72 -7.75 -11.41
C ASP A 70 3.87 -6.45 -10.62
N LYS A 71 4.76 -6.45 -9.61
CA LYS A 71 5.03 -5.28 -8.78
C LYS A 71 5.41 -4.05 -9.60
N THR A 72 6.15 -4.22 -10.70
CA THR A 72 6.58 -3.12 -11.56
C THR A 72 5.40 -2.47 -12.25
N ASP A 73 4.39 -3.24 -12.64
CA ASP A 73 3.16 -2.71 -13.26
C ASP A 73 2.27 -2.03 -12.23
N LEU A 74 2.14 -2.62 -11.03
CA LEU A 74 1.50 -1.95 -9.89
C LEU A 74 2.13 -0.58 -9.60
N MET A 75 3.46 -0.50 -9.63
CA MET A 75 4.18 0.75 -9.41
C MET A 75 3.91 1.79 -10.50
N LYS A 76 3.85 1.39 -11.77
CA LYS A 76 3.51 2.30 -12.89
C LYS A 76 2.10 2.86 -12.77
N GLU A 77 1.20 2.08 -12.19
CA GLU A 77 -0.21 2.47 -12.04
C GLU A 77 -0.47 3.38 -10.83
N LEU A 78 0.39 3.31 -9.81
CA LEU A 78 0.28 4.09 -8.57
C LEU A 78 1.07 5.41 -8.62
N PHE A 79 2.16 5.48 -9.39
CA PHE A 79 3.11 6.61 -9.42
C PHE A 79 3.36 7.10 -10.84
#